data_AF-A0A520VNW0-F1
#
_entry.id   AF-A0A520VNW0-F1
#
_cell.length_a   1.000
_cell.length_b   1.000
_cell.length_c   1.000
_cell.angle_alpha   90.00
_cell.angle_beta   90.00
_cell.angle_gamma   90.00
#
_symmetry.space_group_name_H-M   'P 1'
#
loop_
_entity.id
_entity.type
_entity.pdbx_description
1 polymer ?
#
loop_
_entity_poly.entity_id
_entity_poly.type
_entity_poly.pdbx_seq_one_letter_code
_entity_poly.pdbx_strand_id
1 'polypeptide(L)'
;MEKSKYIWLDGKLVDWDSANVSVMTHTLHYGTGVFEGMRARQTENGSGVFRLKDHVERLYRSAEAYNLDIPFDKKIISNAILEIVKVNNLNSAYIRPLVFLGDGEMGLLPGDVPVRVAIAAWEWGAYLGDEAGREGVKVCISDWQRISPKSFQPFAKGVGGYMNSTLAKIDAVKKGFDDAIMLSDTGSIAEGSGQNIFAYKDNILLTPPVATGALGGITRKTVVEIANLLDIECIEKDINVEALMSSDEIFFTGTATEVIGIVSIDGADIGNGVVGDLTTQIRNKYLEIVNGRDDNFKDYITLV
;
A
#
# COMPACT_ATOMS: atom_id res chain seq x y z
N MET A 1 15.24 -7.94 -7.45
CA MET A 1 14.59 -8.68 -6.36
C MET A 1 15.36 -9.96 -6.16
N GLU A 2 15.91 -10.19 -4.97
CA GLU A 2 16.49 -11.47 -4.60
C GLU A 2 15.37 -12.42 -4.18
N LYS A 3 15.35 -13.64 -4.73
CA LYS A 3 14.33 -14.64 -4.41
C LYS A 3 14.62 -15.23 -3.04
N SER A 4 13.58 -15.43 -2.23
CA SER A 4 13.70 -16.25 -1.02
C SER A 4 13.59 -17.74 -1.35
N LYS A 5 13.76 -18.61 -0.35
CA LYS A 5 13.80 -20.06 -0.52
C LYS A 5 12.41 -20.68 -0.70
N TYR A 6 11.44 -20.21 0.10
CA TYR A 6 10.11 -20.78 0.16
C TYR A 6 9.02 -19.74 -0.12
N ILE A 7 7.89 -20.22 -0.64
CA ILE A 7 6.60 -19.54 -0.72
C ILE A 7 5.58 -20.40 0.03
N TRP A 8 4.68 -19.78 0.78
CA TRP A 8 3.51 -20.48 1.32
C TRP A 8 2.42 -20.49 0.25
N LEU A 9 1.93 -21.67 -0.15
CA LEU A 9 0.91 -21.85 -1.19
C LEU A 9 -0.11 -22.89 -0.70
N ASP A 10 -1.34 -22.44 -0.48
CA ASP A 10 -2.49 -23.25 -0.05
C ASP A 10 -2.21 -24.20 1.12
N GLY A 11 -1.62 -23.65 2.20
CA GLY A 11 -1.36 -24.42 3.41
C GLY A 11 0.00 -25.13 3.43
N LYS A 12 0.83 -24.99 2.39
CA LYS A 12 2.13 -25.68 2.30
C LYS A 12 3.27 -24.72 1.99
N LEU A 13 4.43 -24.98 2.59
CA LEU A 13 5.68 -24.39 2.13
C LEU A 13 6.16 -25.14 0.89
N VAL A 14 6.35 -24.41 -0.20
CA VAL A 14 6.92 -24.93 -1.45
C VAL A 14 8.19 -24.15 -1.77
N ASP A 15 9.14 -24.79 -2.46
CA ASP A 15 10.30 -24.07 -2.98
C ASP A 15 9.84 -22.93 -3.90
N TRP A 16 10.52 -21.79 -3.86
CA TRP A 16 10.12 -20.58 -4.59
C TRP A 16 9.84 -20.85 -6.08
N ASP A 17 10.71 -21.60 -6.75
CA ASP A 17 10.57 -21.91 -8.18
C ASP A 17 9.51 -22.98 -8.48
N SER A 18 8.99 -23.65 -7.45
CA SER A 18 7.89 -24.61 -7.57
C SER A 18 6.51 -23.98 -7.34
N ALA A 19 6.44 -22.72 -6.90
CA ALA A 19 5.20 -21.98 -6.67
C ALA A 19 4.56 -21.50 -7.98
N ASN A 20 4.13 -22.45 -8.82
CA ASN A 20 3.60 -22.19 -10.15
C ASN A 20 2.08 -22.36 -10.22
N VAL A 21 1.45 -21.68 -11.17
CA VAL A 21 0.03 -21.82 -11.51
C VAL A 21 -0.11 -22.01 -13.03
N SER A 22 -1.23 -22.58 -13.46
CA SER A 22 -1.53 -22.71 -14.89
C SER A 22 -1.68 -21.34 -15.54
N VAL A 23 -1.26 -21.21 -16.80
CA VAL A 23 -1.58 -20.01 -17.61
C VAL A 23 -3.08 -19.81 -17.80
N MET A 24 -3.89 -20.84 -17.51
CA MET A 24 -5.35 -20.79 -17.51
C MET A 24 -5.97 -20.37 -16.16
N THR A 25 -5.16 -19.87 -15.22
CA THR A 25 -5.65 -19.32 -13.94
C THR A 25 -6.54 -18.11 -14.17
N HIS A 26 -7.77 -18.15 -13.66
CA HIS A 26 -8.83 -17.17 -13.91
C HIS A 26 -8.39 -15.73 -13.60
N THR A 27 -7.72 -15.50 -12.47
CA THR A 27 -7.23 -14.15 -12.11
C THR A 27 -6.22 -13.58 -13.10
N LEU A 28 -5.45 -14.40 -13.83
CA LEU A 28 -4.53 -13.92 -14.87
C LEU A 28 -5.26 -13.30 -16.07
N HIS A 29 -6.49 -13.74 -16.35
CA HIS A 29 -7.29 -13.28 -17.49
C HIS A 29 -8.29 -12.19 -17.10
N TYR A 30 -8.84 -12.26 -15.89
CA TYR A 30 -9.95 -11.40 -15.47
C TYR A 30 -9.64 -10.46 -14.30
N GLY A 31 -8.45 -10.58 -13.69
CA GLY A 31 -8.02 -9.70 -12.59
C GLY A 31 -8.78 -9.89 -11.26
N THR A 32 -9.60 -10.94 -11.15
CA THR A 32 -10.40 -11.26 -9.95
C THR A 32 -9.53 -11.87 -8.85
N GLY A 33 -8.90 -11.01 -8.06
CA GLY A 33 -8.09 -11.40 -6.90
C GLY A 33 -7.84 -10.21 -6.00
N VAL A 34 -7.32 -10.46 -4.80
CA VAL A 34 -6.95 -9.43 -3.82
C VAL A 34 -5.58 -9.72 -3.22
N PHE A 35 -4.91 -8.69 -2.75
CA PHE A 35 -3.58 -8.87 -2.17
C PHE A 35 -3.31 -7.87 -1.06
N GLU A 36 -2.25 -8.13 -0.31
CA GLU A 36 -1.71 -7.20 0.66
C GLU A 36 -0.24 -6.87 0.40
N GLY A 37 0.19 -5.74 0.96
CA GLY A 37 1.59 -5.36 0.99
C GLY A 37 1.96 -5.02 2.42
N MET A 38 2.85 -5.80 3.02
CA MET A 38 3.21 -5.69 4.43
C MET A 38 4.73 -5.58 4.57
N ARG A 39 5.21 -5.08 5.71
CA ARG A 39 6.64 -5.07 6.03
C ARG A 39 6.93 -5.74 7.36
N ALA A 40 7.97 -6.59 7.35
CA ALA A 40 8.69 -7.00 8.54
C ALA A 40 9.97 -6.17 8.65
N ARG A 41 10.34 -5.77 9.86
CA ARG A 41 11.58 -5.03 10.14
C ARG A 41 12.30 -5.63 11.33
N GLN A 42 13.62 -5.52 11.31
CA GLN A 42 14.43 -5.91 12.45
C GLN A 42 14.16 -4.94 13.61
N THR A 43 13.77 -5.48 14.75
CA THR A 43 13.65 -4.76 16.03
C THR A 43 14.69 -5.28 17.03
N GLU A 44 14.73 -4.70 18.22
CA GLU A 44 15.59 -5.21 19.32
C GLU A 44 15.21 -6.64 19.74
N ASN A 45 13.95 -7.05 19.56
CA ASN A 45 13.42 -8.35 19.96
C ASN A 45 13.32 -9.36 18.78
N GLY A 46 13.94 -9.06 17.64
CA GLY A 46 13.83 -9.86 16.42
C GLY A 46 12.99 -9.19 15.33
N SER A 47 12.72 -9.91 14.24
CA SER A 47 11.88 -9.41 13.16
C SER A 47 10.42 -9.27 13.61
N GLY A 48 9.80 -8.13 13.30
CA GLY A 48 8.41 -7.86 13.62
C GLY A 48 7.64 -7.34 12.41
N VAL A 49 6.43 -7.86 12.22
CA VAL A 49 5.50 -7.44 11.16
C VAL A 49 4.64 -6.29 11.67
N PHE A 50 4.70 -5.16 10.97
CA PHE A 50 3.93 -3.97 11.33
C PHE A 50 2.46 -4.11 10.92
N ARG A 51 1.55 -3.84 11.89
CA ARG A 51 0.09 -3.86 11.78
C ARG A 51 -0.45 -5.12 11.10
N LEU A 52 0.09 -6.29 11.47
CA LEU A 52 -0.32 -7.61 10.94
C LEU A 52 -1.84 -7.78 10.93
N LYS A 53 -2.48 -7.51 12.09
CA LYS A 53 -3.93 -7.60 12.24
C LYS A 53 -4.69 -6.70 11.26
N ASP A 54 -4.32 -5.43 11.14
CA ASP A 54 -5.01 -4.49 10.25
C ASP A 54 -4.90 -4.93 8.78
N HIS A 55 -3.73 -5.43 8.36
CA HIS A 55 -3.50 -5.93 7.01
C HIS A 55 -4.31 -7.20 6.72
N VAL A 56 -4.32 -8.18 7.63
CA VAL A 56 -5.15 -9.39 7.47
C VAL A 56 -6.63 -9.03 7.46
N GLU A 57 -7.10 -8.14 8.33
CA GLU A 57 -8.49 -7.66 8.31
C GLU A 57 -8.86 -6.98 6.98
N ARG A 58 -7.94 -6.21 6.38
CA ARG A 58 -8.18 -5.60 5.07
C ARG A 58 -8.14 -6.62 3.92
N LEU A 59 -7.30 -7.66 4.00
CA LEU A 59 -7.28 -8.75 3.03
C LEU A 59 -8.65 -9.44 2.95
N TYR A 60 -9.23 -9.79 4.09
CA TYR A 60 -10.55 -10.45 4.15
C TYR A 60 -11.67 -9.53 3.70
N ARG A 61 -11.69 -8.25 4.12
CA ARG A 61 -12.66 -7.27 3.62
C ARG A 61 -12.58 -7.07 2.10
N SER A 62 -11.36 -7.09 1.55
CA SER A 62 -11.17 -6.99 0.11
C SER A 62 -11.70 -8.24 -0.61
N ALA A 63 -11.44 -9.42 -0.04
CA ALA A 63 -11.92 -10.69 -0.59
C ALA A 63 -13.45 -10.76 -0.59
N GLU A 64 -14.09 -10.36 0.52
CA GLU A 64 -15.54 -10.25 0.66
C GLU A 64 -16.14 -9.30 -0.40
N ALA A 65 -15.53 -8.13 -0.63
CA ALA A 65 -16.00 -7.17 -1.63
C ALA A 65 -16.00 -7.71 -3.07
N TYR A 66 -15.24 -8.77 -3.35
CA TYR A 66 -15.20 -9.45 -4.65
C TYR A 66 -15.74 -10.88 -4.62
N ASN A 67 -16.49 -11.25 -3.57
CA ASN A 67 -17.06 -12.60 -3.39
C ASN A 67 -15.99 -13.71 -3.47
N LEU A 68 -14.85 -13.51 -2.83
CA LEU A 68 -13.78 -14.51 -2.70
C LEU A 68 -13.79 -15.11 -1.30
N ASP A 69 -14.27 -16.35 -1.18
CA ASP A 69 -14.22 -17.09 0.08
C ASP A 69 -12.82 -17.67 0.31
N ILE A 70 -12.06 -17.03 1.21
CA ILE A 70 -10.73 -17.49 1.58
C ILE A 70 -10.86 -18.84 2.31
N PRO A 71 -10.22 -19.93 1.84
CA PRO A 71 -10.38 -21.28 2.43
C PRO A 71 -9.61 -21.48 3.74
N PHE A 72 -9.09 -20.41 4.33
CA PHE A 72 -8.32 -20.41 5.56
C PHE A 72 -8.88 -19.33 6.50
N ASP A 73 -8.84 -19.55 7.80
CA ASP A 73 -9.20 -18.52 8.76
C ASP A 73 -8.07 -17.48 8.93
N LYS A 74 -8.41 -16.32 9.50
CA LYS A 74 -7.47 -15.21 9.71
C LYS A 74 -6.25 -15.60 10.55
N LYS A 75 -6.40 -16.57 11.46
CA LYS A 75 -5.31 -17.03 12.34
C LYS A 75 -4.31 -17.86 11.54
N ILE A 76 -4.78 -18.75 10.66
CA ILE A 76 -3.93 -19.51 9.74
C ILE A 76 -3.16 -18.56 8.82
N ILE A 77 -3.84 -17.57 8.22
CA ILE A 77 -3.17 -16.59 7.36
C ILE A 77 -2.14 -15.75 8.13
N SER A 78 -2.47 -15.30 9.34
CA SER A 78 -1.54 -14.56 10.19
C SER A 78 -0.29 -15.39 10.52
N ASN A 79 -0.49 -16.66 10.88
CA ASN A 79 0.62 -17.57 11.17
C ASN A 79 1.47 -17.86 9.94
N ALA A 80 0.86 -18.05 8.77
CA ALA A 80 1.56 -18.26 7.51
C ALA A 80 2.42 -17.05 7.11
N ILE A 81 1.94 -15.83 7.39
CA ILE A 81 2.70 -14.57 7.20
C ILE A 81 3.95 -14.53 8.09
N LEU A 82 3.83 -14.93 9.35
CA LEU A 82 5.00 -14.98 10.26
C LEU A 82 5.94 -16.13 9.87
N GLU A 83 5.38 -17.31 9.58
CA GLU A 83 6.13 -18.49 9.17
C GLU A 83 6.98 -18.21 7.94
N ILE A 84 6.43 -17.54 6.91
CA ILE A 84 7.18 -17.30 5.67
C ILE A 84 8.38 -16.38 5.87
N VAL A 85 8.31 -15.43 6.81
CA VAL A 85 9.44 -14.56 7.18
C VAL A 85 10.50 -15.39 7.92
N LYS A 86 10.05 -16.24 8.86
CA LYS A 86 10.92 -17.09 9.68
C LYS A 86 11.69 -18.13 8.86
N VAL A 87 11.00 -18.93 8.04
CA VAL A 87 11.61 -20.06 7.29
C VAL A 87 12.57 -19.58 6.20
N ASN A 88 12.41 -18.34 5.75
CA ASN A 88 13.32 -17.68 4.82
C ASN A 88 14.44 -16.89 5.52
N ASN A 89 14.50 -16.89 6.86
CA ASN A 89 15.50 -16.19 7.67
C ASN A 89 15.60 -14.68 7.37
N LEU A 90 14.46 -14.00 7.17
CA LEU A 90 14.44 -12.61 6.76
C LEU A 90 14.40 -11.67 7.97
N ASN A 91 15.47 -10.89 8.16
CA ASN A 91 15.52 -9.87 9.22
C ASN A 91 14.59 -8.69 8.92
N SER A 92 14.54 -8.28 7.66
CA SER A 92 13.61 -7.28 7.14
C SER A 92 13.06 -7.75 5.81
N ALA A 93 11.75 -7.66 5.63
CA ALA A 93 11.07 -8.23 4.48
C ALA A 93 9.92 -7.35 4.02
N TYR A 94 9.61 -7.44 2.74
CA TYR A 94 8.28 -7.14 2.26
C TYR A 94 7.53 -8.46 2.07
N ILE A 95 6.26 -8.47 2.45
CA ILE A 95 5.41 -9.66 2.42
C ILE A 95 4.21 -9.36 1.51
N ARG A 96 3.89 -10.33 0.65
CA ARG A 96 2.84 -10.26 -0.36
C ARG A 96 1.88 -11.46 -0.22
N PRO A 97 0.88 -11.37 0.67
CA PRO A 97 -0.29 -12.24 0.58
C PRO A 97 -1.06 -11.93 -0.71
N LEU A 98 -1.48 -12.97 -1.43
CA LEU A 98 -2.26 -12.90 -2.65
C LEU A 98 -3.35 -13.98 -2.58
N VAL A 99 -4.61 -13.56 -2.68
CA VAL A 99 -5.79 -14.42 -2.80
C VAL A 99 -6.30 -14.27 -4.23
N PHE A 100 -6.48 -15.39 -4.93
CA PHE A 100 -6.78 -15.37 -6.35
C PHE A 100 -7.65 -16.57 -6.73
N LEU A 101 -8.43 -16.45 -7.80
CA LEU A 101 -9.13 -17.57 -8.41
C LEU A 101 -8.15 -18.38 -9.25
N GLY A 102 -8.10 -19.68 -8.99
CA GLY A 102 -7.24 -20.66 -9.65
C GLY A 102 -7.64 -20.96 -11.09
N ASP A 103 -7.15 -22.08 -11.60
CA ASP A 103 -7.56 -22.65 -12.88
C ASP A 103 -8.84 -23.49 -12.75
N GLY A 104 -9.63 -23.52 -13.83
CA GLY A 104 -10.94 -24.17 -13.87
C GLY A 104 -11.71 -23.79 -15.13
N GLU A 105 -13.05 -23.79 -15.05
CA GLU A 105 -13.91 -23.35 -16.17
C GLU A 105 -13.63 -21.88 -16.52
N MET A 106 -13.48 -21.61 -17.82
CA MET A 106 -13.25 -20.26 -18.32
C MET A 106 -14.57 -19.56 -18.63
N GLY A 107 -14.89 -18.54 -17.85
CA GLY A 107 -16.04 -17.67 -18.02
C GLY A 107 -15.98 -16.52 -17.03
N LEU A 108 -16.73 -15.44 -17.28
CA LEU A 108 -16.77 -14.29 -16.35
C LEU A 108 -17.40 -14.62 -15.00
N LEU A 109 -18.32 -15.60 -14.98
CA LEU A 109 -18.87 -16.16 -13.76
C LEU A 109 -17.93 -17.30 -13.32
N PRO A 110 -17.14 -17.11 -12.24
CA PRO A 110 -16.29 -18.18 -11.74
C PRO A 110 -17.19 -19.17 -11.00
N GLY A 111 -17.56 -20.27 -11.68
CA GLY A 111 -18.37 -21.36 -11.11
C GLY A 111 -17.64 -22.07 -9.97
N ASP A 112 -17.19 -23.30 -10.19
CA ASP A 112 -16.45 -24.07 -9.17
C ASP A 112 -14.92 -23.78 -9.16
N VAL A 113 -14.51 -22.61 -9.68
CA VAL A 113 -13.09 -22.23 -9.74
C VAL A 113 -12.58 -22.00 -8.31
N PRO A 114 -11.53 -22.72 -7.86
CA PRO A 114 -11.10 -22.65 -6.47
C PRO A 114 -10.46 -21.29 -6.14
N VAL A 115 -10.75 -20.76 -4.95
CA VAL A 115 -9.98 -19.67 -4.36
C VAL A 115 -8.67 -20.24 -3.80
N ARG A 116 -7.55 -19.67 -4.24
CA ARG A 116 -6.18 -20.06 -3.92
C ARG A 116 -5.50 -18.93 -3.14
N VAL A 117 -4.54 -19.28 -2.29
CA VAL A 117 -3.81 -18.31 -1.47
C VAL A 117 -2.32 -18.57 -1.53
N ALA A 118 -1.56 -17.54 -1.91
CA ALA A 118 -0.10 -17.54 -1.88
C ALA A 118 0.41 -16.43 -0.95
N ILE A 119 1.50 -16.70 -0.21
CA ILE A 119 2.18 -15.71 0.61
C ILE A 119 3.67 -15.82 0.33
N ALA A 120 4.22 -14.79 -0.30
CA ALA A 120 5.65 -14.64 -0.54
C ALA A 120 6.23 -13.57 0.38
N ALA A 121 7.48 -13.74 0.78
CA ALA A 121 8.26 -12.71 1.46
C ALA A 121 9.66 -12.68 0.87
N TRP A 122 10.26 -11.49 0.77
CA TRP A 122 11.63 -11.30 0.28
C TRP A 122 12.26 -10.07 0.91
N GLU A 123 13.58 -9.99 0.89
CA GLU A 123 14.30 -8.80 1.35
C GLU A 123 13.94 -7.59 0.48
N TRP A 124 13.53 -6.50 1.13
CA TRP A 124 13.20 -5.27 0.42
C TRP A 124 13.74 -4.06 1.21
N GLY A 125 14.76 -3.41 0.65
CA GLY A 125 15.28 -2.12 1.11
C GLY A 125 14.26 -0.97 0.97
N ALA A 126 14.68 0.29 1.11
CA ALA A 126 13.78 1.43 0.89
C ALA A 126 13.25 1.43 -0.56
N TYR A 127 11.92 1.55 -0.75
CA TYR A 127 11.26 1.41 -2.06
C TYR A 127 11.73 2.44 -3.10
N LEU A 128 12.03 3.66 -2.65
CA LEU A 128 12.56 4.76 -3.47
C LEU A 128 14.01 5.11 -3.09
N GLY A 129 14.65 4.32 -2.22
CA GLY A 129 15.95 4.64 -1.62
C GLY A 129 15.86 5.57 -0.40
N ASP A 130 16.88 5.56 0.46
CA ASP A 130 16.93 6.43 1.64
C ASP A 130 17.09 7.92 1.27
N GLU A 131 17.69 8.20 0.11
CA GLU A 131 17.86 9.55 -0.45
C GLU A 131 16.52 10.19 -0.84
N ALA A 132 15.62 9.43 -1.47
CA ALA A 132 14.30 9.94 -1.84
C ALA A 132 13.45 10.34 -0.61
N GLY A 133 13.69 9.71 0.54
CA GLY A 133 13.07 10.12 1.81
C GLY A 133 13.47 11.53 2.27
N ARG A 134 14.63 12.03 1.82
CA ARG A 134 15.15 13.38 2.14
C ARG A 134 14.92 14.37 1.01
N GLU A 135 15.07 13.95 -0.23
CA GLU A 135 14.94 14.82 -1.41
C GLU A 135 13.47 15.04 -1.81
N GLY A 136 12.59 14.11 -1.45
CA GLY A 136 11.21 14.08 -1.90
C GLY A 136 11.09 13.67 -3.36
N VAL A 137 9.86 13.70 -3.88
CA VAL A 137 9.54 13.29 -5.25
C VAL A 137 8.90 14.42 -6.05
N LYS A 138 9.10 14.37 -7.36
CA LYS A 138 8.47 15.23 -8.36
C LYS A 138 7.38 14.44 -9.06
N VAL A 139 6.16 14.92 -9.01
CA VAL A 139 4.98 14.18 -9.51
C VAL A 139 4.22 15.00 -10.53
N CYS A 140 3.32 14.36 -11.27
CA CYS A 140 2.40 15.06 -12.16
C CYS A 140 0.94 14.79 -11.80
N ILE A 141 0.02 15.67 -12.21
CA ILE A 141 -1.39 15.32 -12.25
C ILE A 141 -1.60 14.33 -13.41
N SER A 142 -2.17 13.17 -13.10
CA SER A 142 -2.42 12.09 -14.05
C SER A 142 -3.57 12.43 -15.01
N ASP A 143 -3.42 12.10 -16.29
CA ASP A 143 -4.52 12.10 -17.26
C ASP A 143 -5.53 10.96 -16.97
N TRP A 144 -5.08 9.91 -16.28
CA TRP A 144 -5.94 8.84 -15.79
C TRP A 144 -6.58 9.23 -14.47
N GLN A 145 -7.91 9.27 -14.45
CA GLN A 145 -8.68 9.35 -13.21
C GLN A 145 -8.62 8.04 -12.45
N ARG A 146 -8.77 8.14 -11.13
CA ARG A 146 -8.95 7.01 -10.22
C ARG A 146 -10.29 6.34 -10.50
N ILE A 147 -10.33 5.03 -10.24
CA ILE A 147 -11.52 4.22 -10.50
C ILE A 147 -12.70 4.74 -9.65
N SER A 148 -13.80 5.11 -10.31
CA SER A 148 -15.02 5.56 -9.63
C SER A 148 -15.60 4.44 -8.76
N PRO A 149 -15.95 4.72 -7.49
CA PRO A 149 -16.73 3.80 -6.65
C PRO A 149 -18.11 3.43 -7.24
N LYS A 150 -18.59 4.16 -8.26
CA LYS A 150 -19.83 3.83 -8.99
C LYS A 150 -19.64 2.71 -10.02
N SER A 151 -18.39 2.43 -10.40
CA SER A 151 -18.03 1.49 -11.47
C SER A 151 -17.30 0.24 -10.97
N PHE A 152 -16.69 0.32 -9.78
CA PHE A 152 -15.84 -0.72 -9.22
C PHE A 152 -15.78 -0.58 -7.69
N GLN A 153 -15.03 -1.46 -7.01
CA GLN A 153 -14.83 -1.41 -5.55
C GLN A 153 -13.39 -0.95 -5.21
N PRO A 154 -13.02 0.32 -5.43
CA PRO A 154 -11.63 0.79 -5.27
C PRO A 154 -11.11 0.76 -3.83
N PHE A 155 -12.01 0.65 -2.84
CA PHE A 155 -11.65 0.47 -1.43
C PHE A 155 -11.15 -0.96 -1.12
N ALA A 156 -11.40 -1.93 -2.00
CA ALA A 156 -10.83 -3.27 -1.92
C ALA A 156 -9.48 -3.30 -2.65
N LYS A 157 -8.46 -3.89 -2.04
CA LYS A 157 -7.11 -3.97 -2.62
C LYS A 157 -7.01 -5.10 -3.65
N GLY A 158 -7.70 -4.89 -4.78
CA GLY A 158 -7.88 -5.86 -5.86
C GLY A 158 -6.75 -5.86 -6.89
N VAL A 159 -6.52 -7.02 -7.51
CA VAL A 159 -5.55 -7.22 -8.60
C VAL A 159 -5.94 -6.41 -9.83
N GLY A 160 -7.17 -6.55 -10.33
CA GLY A 160 -7.64 -5.86 -11.54
C GLY A 160 -7.57 -4.32 -11.44
N GLY A 161 -7.79 -3.77 -10.24
CA GLY A 161 -7.72 -2.33 -9.99
C GLY A 161 -6.33 -1.73 -10.22
N TYR A 162 -5.26 -2.53 -10.14
CA TYR A 162 -3.89 -2.06 -10.34
C TYR A 162 -3.57 -1.76 -11.81
N MET A 163 -4.41 -2.16 -12.77
CA MET A 163 -4.23 -1.75 -14.17
C MET A 163 -4.33 -0.22 -14.31
N ASN A 164 -5.31 0.41 -13.64
CA ASN A 164 -5.48 1.87 -13.61
C ASN A 164 -4.25 2.58 -13.00
N SER A 165 -3.80 2.10 -11.83
CA SER A 165 -2.58 2.58 -11.16
C SER A 165 -1.33 2.44 -12.04
N THR A 166 -1.20 1.29 -12.71
CA THR A 166 -0.03 0.99 -13.55
C THR A 166 0.04 1.91 -14.77
N LEU A 167 -1.09 2.18 -15.43
CA LEU A 167 -1.15 3.11 -16.56
C LEU A 167 -0.77 4.54 -16.14
N ALA A 168 -1.32 5.02 -15.02
CA ALA A 168 -0.97 6.33 -14.47
C ALA A 168 0.53 6.44 -14.16
N LYS A 169 1.11 5.41 -13.52
CA LYS A 169 2.55 5.37 -13.21
C LYS A 169 3.42 5.34 -14.47
N ILE A 170 3.07 4.53 -15.46
CA ILE A 170 3.82 4.43 -16.72
C ILE A 170 3.86 5.79 -17.42
N ASP A 171 2.73 6.49 -17.49
CA ASP A 171 2.66 7.77 -18.19
C ASP A 171 3.43 8.88 -17.46
N ALA A 172 3.36 8.91 -16.12
CA ALA A 172 4.17 9.84 -15.32
C ALA A 172 5.68 9.63 -15.51
N VAL A 173 6.14 8.38 -15.43
CA VAL A 173 7.56 8.05 -15.62
C VAL A 173 8.03 8.39 -17.03
N LYS A 174 7.22 8.13 -18.07
CA LYS A 174 7.53 8.53 -19.45
C LYS A 174 7.66 10.05 -19.61
N LYS A 175 6.90 10.83 -18.84
CA LYS A 175 6.97 12.30 -18.82
C LYS A 175 8.13 12.83 -17.96
N GLY A 176 8.89 11.96 -17.29
CA GLY A 176 10.04 12.33 -16.47
C GLY A 176 9.70 12.63 -15.00
N PHE A 177 8.51 12.27 -14.54
CA PHE A 177 8.10 12.39 -13.14
C PHE A 177 8.31 11.08 -12.38
N ASP A 178 8.48 11.17 -11.06
CA ASP A 178 8.67 10.01 -10.20
C ASP A 178 7.37 9.22 -10.03
N ASP A 179 6.22 9.89 -9.91
CA ASP A 179 4.89 9.28 -9.75
C ASP A 179 3.77 10.21 -10.25
N ALA A 180 2.52 9.74 -10.17
CA ALA A 180 1.33 10.48 -10.59
C ALA A 180 0.38 10.69 -9.40
N ILE A 181 -0.27 11.85 -9.36
CA ILE A 181 -1.46 12.11 -8.53
C ILE A 181 -2.69 11.88 -9.39
N MET A 182 -3.60 11.03 -8.92
CA MET A 182 -4.83 10.66 -9.62
C MET A 182 -6.02 11.41 -9.02
N LEU A 183 -6.89 11.93 -9.89
CA LEU A 183 -8.13 12.60 -9.51
C LEU A 183 -9.28 11.60 -9.40
N SER A 184 -10.25 11.88 -8.53
CA SER A 184 -11.51 11.15 -8.44
C SER A 184 -12.39 11.36 -9.68
N ASP A 185 -13.51 10.64 -9.75
CA ASP A 185 -14.51 10.80 -10.81
C ASP A 185 -15.25 12.16 -10.75
N THR A 186 -15.07 12.92 -9.68
CA THR A 186 -15.59 14.28 -9.51
C THR A 186 -14.52 15.36 -9.72
N GLY A 187 -13.27 14.98 -10.02
CA GLY A 187 -12.16 15.91 -10.25
C GLY A 187 -11.46 16.41 -8.99
N SER A 188 -11.82 15.92 -7.79
CA SER A 188 -11.06 16.12 -6.57
C SER A 188 -9.82 15.22 -6.52
N ILE A 189 -8.84 15.53 -5.68
CA ILE A 189 -7.68 14.66 -5.44
C ILE A 189 -8.15 13.35 -4.82
N ALA A 190 -7.71 12.20 -5.35
CA ALA A 190 -7.95 10.90 -4.74
C ALA A 190 -6.69 10.40 -4.01
N GLU A 191 -5.66 10.02 -4.75
CA GLU A 191 -4.42 9.43 -4.21
C GLU A 191 -3.31 9.45 -5.28
N GLY A 192 -2.09 9.04 -4.91
CA GLY A 192 -1.04 8.71 -5.87
C GLY A 192 -1.32 7.39 -6.61
N SER A 193 -0.47 6.97 -7.54
CA SER A 193 -0.69 5.71 -8.27
C SER A 193 -0.75 4.47 -7.36
N GLY A 194 -0.07 4.49 -6.21
CA GLY A 194 -0.09 3.40 -5.23
C GLY A 194 0.06 3.84 -3.77
N GLN A 195 -0.21 5.12 -3.47
CA GLN A 195 0.05 5.75 -2.18
C GLN A 195 -1.09 6.72 -1.84
N ASN A 196 -1.53 6.80 -0.58
CA ASN A 196 -2.42 7.88 -0.17
C ASN A 196 -1.68 9.21 -0.11
N ILE A 197 -2.39 10.32 -0.22
CA ILE A 197 -1.83 11.67 -0.20
C ILE A 197 -2.32 12.47 1.01
N PHE A 198 -1.43 13.31 1.53
CA PHE A 198 -1.70 14.31 2.56
C PHE A 198 -1.22 15.68 2.10
N ALA A 199 -1.92 16.71 2.51
CA ALA A 199 -1.62 18.11 2.24
C ALA A 199 -1.69 18.89 3.54
N TYR A 200 -0.61 19.58 3.91
CA TYR A 200 -0.55 20.38 5.12
C TYR A 200 -0.65 21.86 4.76
N LYS A 201 -1.58 22.56 5.42
CA LYS A 201 -1.81 23.99 5.21
C LYS A 201 -2.30 24.66 6.48
N ASP A 202 -1.69 25.78 6.85
CA ASP A 202 -2.14 26.63 7.96
C ASP A 202 -2.37 25.86 9.27
N ASN A 203 -1.41 24.99 9.62
CA ASN A 203 -1.45 24.11 10.80
C ASN A 203 -2.54 23.03 10.80
N ILE A 204 -3.10 22.71 9.63
CA ILE A 204 -4.09 21.64 9.44
C ILE A 204 -3.57 20.64 8.43
N LEU A 205 -3.63 19.35 8.78
CA LEU A 205 -3.32 18.25 7.90
C LEU A 205 -4.59 17.76 7.19
N LEU A 206 -4.57 17.69 5.87
CA LEU A 206 -5.71 17.31 5.04
C LEU A 206 -5.40 16.00 4.32
N THR A 207 -6.41 15.15 4.15
CA THR A 207 -6.30 13.98 3.27
C THR A 207 -7.65 13.70 2.62
N PRO A 208 -7.68 13.23 1.35
CA PRO A 208 -8.93 12.87 0.70
C PRO A 208 -9.69 11.75 1.45
N PRO A 209 -11.03 11.80 1.46
CA PRO A 209 -11.83 10.70 1.99
C PRO A 209 -11.77 9.50 1.04
N VAL A 210 -11.96 8.29 1.56
CA VAL A 210 -12.01 7.05 0.75
C VAL A 210 -13.09 7.06 -0.34
N ALA A 211 -14.11 7.91 -0.18
CA ALA A 211 -15.19 8.11 -1.17
C ALA A 211 -14.68 8.68 -2.51
N THR A 212 -13.48 9.26 -2.56
CA THR A 212 -12.83 9.72 -3.80
C THR A 212 -12.32 8.55 -4.68
N GLY A 213 -12.42 7.31 -4.21
CA GLY A 213 -11.78 6.14 -4.81
C GLY A 213 -10.40 5.85 -4.24
N ALA A 214 -9.93 6.62 -3.26
CA ALA A 214 -8.70 6.34 -2.53
C ALA A 214 -8.82 5.07 -1.67
N LEU A 215 -7.73 4.31 -1.56
CA LEU A 215 -7.69 3.13 -0.69
C LEU A 215 -7.65 3.56 0.79
N GLY A 216 -8.34 2.82 1.66
CA GLY A 216 -8.17 2.94 3.12
C GLY A 216 -6.79 2.44 3.58
N GLY A 217 -5.75 3.28 3.41
CA GLY A 217 -4.37 2.93 3.71
C GLY A 217 -4.10 2.69 5.20
N ILE A 218 -3.32 1.65 5.50
CA ILE A 218 -2.87 1.36 6.87
C ILE A 218 -1.77 2.35 7.28
N THR A 219 -0.85 2.71 6.38
CA THR A 219 0.11 3.80 6.62
C THR A 219 -0.60 5.15 6.80
N ARG A 220 -1.63 5.45 5.99
CA ARG A 220 -2.50 6.62 6.17
C ARG A 220 -3.10 6.65 7.57
N LYS A 221 -3.69 5.55 8.03
CA LYS A 221 -4.24 5.41 9.39
C LYS A 221 -3.18 5.70 10.46
N THR A 222 -1.97 5.16 10.31
CA THR A 222 -0.86 5.45 11.23
C THR A 222 -0.44 6.91 11.20
N VAL A 223 -0.41 7.57 10.04
CA VAL A 223 -0.09 9.00 9.95
C VAL A 223 -1.14 9.87 10.64
N VAL A 224 -2.44 9.52 10.54
CA VAL A 224 -3.49 10.21 11.30
C VAL A 224 -3.26 10.06 12.82
N GLU A 225 -2.92 8.85 13.28
CA GLU A 225 -2.57 8.60 14.69
C GLU A 225 -1.34 9.42 15.13
N ILE A 226 -0.31 9.53 14.27
CA ILE A 226 0.89 10.36 14.52
C ILE A 226 0.53 11.85 14.57
N ALA A 227 -0.28 12.35 13.63
CA ALA A 227 -0.68 13.77 13.60
C ALA A 227 -1.38 14.17 14.90
N ASN A 228 -2.27 13.31 15.42
CA ASN A 228 -2.93 13.52 16.72
C ASN A 228 -1.93 13.58 17.88
N LEU A 229 -0.86 12.78 17.86
CA LEU A 229 0.20 12.83 18.88
C LEU A 229 1.06 14.10 18.81
N LEU A 230 1.13 14.72 17.63
CA LEU A 230 1.83 15.98 17.41
C LEU A 230 0.92 17.20 17.61
N ASP A 231 -0.30 17.00 18.13
CA ASP A 231 -1.33 18.03 18.29
C ASP A 231 -1.69 18.75 16.97
N ILE A 232 -1.64 18.02 15.85
CA ILE A 232 -2.00 18.52 14.52
C ILE A 232 -3.35 17.97 14.12
N GLU A 233 -4.30 18.87 13.87
CA GLU A 233 -5.63 18.50 13.41
C GLU A 233 -5.55 17.85 12.03
N CYS A 234 -6.06 16.62 11.91
CA CYS A 234 -6.17 15.92 10.64
C CYS A 234 -7.63 15.86 10.18
N ILE A 235 -7.93 16.47 9.03
CA ILE A 235 -9.28 16.55 8.46
C ILE A 235 -9.37 15.72 7.18
N GLU A 236 -10.31 14.78 7.15
CA GLU A 236 -10.70 14.11 5.92
C GLU A 236 -11.67 15.01 5.14
N LYS A 237 -11.24 15.52 3.98
CA LYS A 237 -12.09 16.36 3.12
C LYS A 237 -11.68 16.29 1.66
N ASP A 238 -12.59 16.64 0.78
CA ASP A 238 -12.26 16.83 -0.64
C ASP A 238 -11.25 17.97 -0.80
N ILE A 239 -10.24 17.72 -1.62
CA ILE A 239 -9.17 18.67 -1.96
C ILE A 239 -9.25 18.84 -3.48
N ASN A 240 -9.31 20.07 -3.99
CA ASN A 240 -9.16 20.34 -5.41
C ASN A 240 -7.68 20.60 -5.74
N VAL A 241 -7.34 20.65 -7.03
CA VAL A 241 -5.96 20.82 -7.48
C VAL A 241 -5.39 22.15 -6.97
N GLU A 242 -6.17 23.23 -7.00
CA GLU A 242 -5.70 24.55 -6.54
C GLU A 242 -5.38 24.58 -5.03
N ALA A 243 -6.20 23.93 -4.20
CA ALA A 243 -5.95 23.79 -2.77
C ALA A 243 -4.72 22.92 -2.50
N LEU A 244 -4.54 21.85 -3.29
CA LEU A 244 -3.35 21.02 -3.18
C LEU A 244 -2.08 21.84 -3.52
N MET A 245 -2.08 22.54 -4.66
CA MET A 245 -0.94 23.35 -5.12
C MET A 245 -0.58 24.51 -4.18
N SER A 246 -1.53 24.99 -3.38
CA SER A 246 -1.32 26.08 -2.41
C SER A 246 -0.96 25.60 -0.99
N SER A 247 -0.80 24.28 -0.81
CA SER A 247 -0.40 23.68 0.46
C SER A 247 1.05 24.02 0.80
N ASP A 248 1.35 24.10 2.10
CA ASP A 248 2.70 24.39 2.59
C ASP A 248 3.61 23.17 2.44
N GLU A 249 3.07 21.97 2.67
CA GLU A 249 3.72 20.70 2.44
C GLU A 249 2.75 19.67 1.86
N ILE A 250 3.25 18.72 1.07
CA ILE A 250 2.47 17.60 0.56
C ILE A 250 3.32 16.34 0.69
N PHE A 251 2.72 15.21 1.02
CA PHE A 251 3.43 13.94 1.07
C PHE A 251 2.55 12.74 0.74
N PHE A 252 3.19 11.68 0.25
CA PHE A 252 2.58 10.39 0.02
C PHE A 252 2.81 9.45 1.21
N THR A 253 1.87 8.51 1.38
CA THR A 253 1.95 7.45 2.37
C THR A 253 1.62 6.07 1.80
N GLY A 254 2.39 5.05 2.16
CA GLY A 254 2.11 3.66 1.77
C GLY A 254 3.06 2.66 2.41
N THR A 255 2.76 1.36 2.35
CA THR A 255 3.63 0.35 2.99
C THR A 255 4.99 0.21 2.31
N ALA A 256 5.05 0.37 0.98
CA ALA A 256 6.30 0.37 0.24
C ALA A 256 7.02 1.73 0.36
N THR A 257 6.28 2.80 0.12
CA THR A 257 6.79 4.18 0.06
C THR A 257 7.10 4.80 1.43
N GLU A 258 6.51 4.27 2.50
CA GLU A 258 6.53 4.86 3.84
C GLU A 258 5.86 6.23 3.85
N VAL A 259 6.54 7.30 4.30
CA VAL A 259 6.09 8.70 4.26
C VAL A 259 7.10 9.48 3.41
N ILE A 260 6.71 10.01 2.25
CA ILE A 260 7.64 10.71 1.35
C ILE A 260 7.09 12.06 0.91
N GLY A 261 7.90 13.11 1.04
CA GLY A 261 7.51 14.47 0.63
C GLY A 261 7.36 14.58 -0.90
N ILE A 262 6.39 15.38 -1.33
CA ILE A 262 6.20 15.80 -2.71
C ILE A 262 6.67 17.24 -2.81
N VAL A 263 7.74 17.46 -3.56
CA VAL A 263 8.41 18.77 -3.64
C VAL A 263 8.04 19.55 -4.89
N SER A 264 7.50 18.87 -5.91
CA SER A 264 7.02 19.51 -7.13
C SER A 264 5.85 18.75 -7.74
N ILE A 265 4.87 19.50 -8.27
CA ILE A 265 3.76 18.98 -9.07
C ILE A 265 3.79 19.69 -10.44
N ASP A 266 3.82 18.91 -11.52
CA ASP A 266 3.84 19.41 -12.91
C ASP A 266 4.97 20.44 -13.18
N GLY A 267 6.08 20.31 -12.44
CA GLY A 267 7.25 21.19 -12.57
C GLY A 267 7.16 22.50 -11.77
N ALA A 268 6.06 22.76 -11.07
CA ALA A 268 5.96 23.84 -10.11
C ALA A 268 6.35 23.33 -8.71
N ASP A 269 7.10 24.12 -7.96
CA ASP A 269 7.53 23.77 -6.61
C ASP A 269 6.37 23.85 -5.62
N ILE A 270 6.35 22.94 -4.66
CA ILE A 270 5.48 22.98 -3.48
C ILE A 270 6.26 23.64 -2.35
N GLY A 271 5.67 24.67 -1.74
CA GLY A 271 6.36 25.50 -0.76
C GLY A 271 7.64 26.11 -1.33
N ASN A 272 8.79 25.65 -0.86
CA ASN A 272 10.12 26.07 -1.29
C ASN A 272 10.88 25.00 -2.12
N GLY A 273 10.18 23.97 -2.61
CA GLY A 273 10.78 22.92 -3.45
C GLY A 273 11.64 21.91 -2.68
N VAL A 274 11.52 21.84 -1.35
CA VAL A 274 12.16 20.82 -0.52
C VAL A 274 11.16 20.16 0.43
N VAL A 275 11.52 19.02 0.99
CA VAL A 275 10.68 18.32 1.97
C VAL A 275 10.52 19.19 3.22
N GLY A 276 9.28 19.42 3.64
CA GLY A 276 9.00 20.30 4.77
C GLY A 276 9.22 19.65 6.14
N ASP A 277 9.18 20.50 7.16
CA ASP A 277 9.51 20.15 8.54
C ASP A 277 8.47 19.20 9.15
N LEU A 278 7.18 19.40 8.87
CA LEU A 278 6.14 18.52 9.40
C LEU A 278 6.26 17.13 8.78
N THR A 279 6.43 17.05 7.46
CA THR A 279 6.60 15.79 6.74
C THR A 279 7.79 15.01 7.31
N THR A 280 8.89 15.72 7.60
CA THR A 280 10.08 15.13 8.23
C THR A 280 9.78 14.61 9.64
N GLN A 281 9.07 15.39 10.46
CA GLN A 281 8.66 14.96 11.81
C GLN A 281 7.77 13.71 11.77
N ILE A 282 6.74 13.70 10.91
CA ILE A 282 5.85 12.55 10.72
C ILE A 282 6.65 11.33 10.23
N ARG A 283 7.55 11.50 9.26
CA ARG A 283 8.39 10.42 8.73
C ARG A 283 9.29 9.85 9.83
N ASN A 284 9.97 10.69 10.60
CA ASN A 284 10.83 10.24 11.69
C ASN A 284 10.03 9.46 12.73
N LYS A 285 8.86 9.98 13.13
CA LYS A 285 7.99 9.30 14.08
C LYS A 285 7.48 7.96 13.56
N TYR A 286 7.09 7.92 12.28
CA TYR A 286 6.70 6.68 11.60
C TYR A 286 7.84 5.65 11.62
N LEU A 287 9.07 6.08 11.31
CA LEU A 287 10.25 5.21 11.32
C LEU A 287 10.60 4.69 12.72
N GLU A 288 10.43 5.49 13.78
CA GLU A 288 10.56 5.01 15.17
C GLU A 288 9.58 3.88 15.46
N ILE A 289 8.30 4.08 15.11
CA ILE A 289 7.22 3.12 15.34
C ILE A 289 7.47 1.81 14.58
N VAL A 290 7.71 1.87 13.26
CA VAL A 290 7.84 0.64 12.45
C VAL A 290 9.13 -0.13 12.70
N ASN A 291 10.15 0.51 13.29
CA ASN A 291 11.36 -0.17 13.76
C ASN A 291 11.26 -0.64 15.23
N GLY A 292 10.08 -0.52 15.85
CA GLY A 292 9.83 -0.98 17.22
C GLY A 292 10.54 -0.18 18.30
N ARG A 293 10.86 1.10 18.04
CA ARG A 293 11.57 2.01 18.96
C ARG A 293 10.62 2.92 19.76
N ASP A 294 9.32 2.85 19.49
CA ASP A 294 8.30 3.58 20.25
C ASP A 294 7.46 2.61 21.09
N ASP A 295 7.60 2.73 22.41
CA ASP A 295 6.93 1.89 23.39
C ASP A 295 5.40 2.01 23.35
N ASN A 296 4.86 3.16 22.91
CA ASN A 296 3.41 3.37 22.82
C ASN A 296 2.77 2.58 21.68
N PHE A 297 3.56 2.08 20.73
CA PHE A 297 3.09 1.39 19.53
C PHE A 297 3.57 -0.06 19.43
N LYS A 298 4.09 -0.64 20.53
CA LYS A 298 4.55 -2.04 20.55
C LYS A 298 3.48 -3.04 20.09
N ASP A 299 2.23 -2.79 20.42
CA ASP A 299 1.09 -3.64 20.03
C ASP A 299 0.84 -3.69 18.51
N TYR A 300 1.44 -2.77 17.74
CA TYR A 300 1.36 -2.78 16.28
C TYR A 300 2.45 -3.66 15.66
N ILE A 301 3.42 -4.13 16.43
CA ILE A 301 4.50 -5.00 15.95
C ILE A 301 4.22 -6.42 16.43
N THR A 302 3.90 -7.32 15.49
CA THR A 302 3.80 -8.75 15.79
C THR A 302 5.14 -9.41 15.51
N LEU A 303 5.81 -9.91 16.55
CA LEU A 303 7.09 -10.62 16.41
C LEU A 303 6.90 -11.95 15.65
N VAL A 304 7.92 -12.28 14.86
CA VAL A 304 8.04 -13.49 14.03
C VAL A 304 8.58 -14.68 14.84
#